data_AF-A0A9E1JJ57-F1
#
_entry.id   AF-A0A9E1JJ57-F1
#
_cell.length_a   1.000
_cell.length_b   1.000
_cell.length_c   1.000
_cell.angle_alpha   90.00
_cell.angle_beta   90.00
_cell.angle_gamma   90.00
#
_symmetry.space_group_name_H-M   'P 1'
#
loop_
_entity.id
_entity.type
_entity.pdbx_description
1 polymer ?
#
loop_
_entity_poly.entity_id
_entity_poly.type
_entity_poly.pdbx_seq_one_letter_code
_entity_poly.pdbx_strand_id
1 'polypeptide(L)'
;MSQKQKIVEVLLKSGKTSKAIATGNNAAWICVCGRNDPLLGRSSLVDRLAAGFRVDCPDCSCCYYVIPDGKDQGAVLNVIEV
;
A
#
# COMPACT_ATOMS: atom_id res chain seq x y z
N MET A 1 9.30 19.57 -8.05
CA MET A 1 9.30 19.40 -6.57
C MET A 1 9.69 17.96 -6.26
N SER A 2 10.63 17.71 -5.34
CA SER A 2 10.97 16.35 -4.95
C SER A 2 9.86 15.76 -4.09
N GLN A 3 9.50 14.49 -4.33
CA GLN A 3 8.57 13.79 -3.45
C GLN A 3 9.28 13.38 -2.16
N LYS A 4 8.63 13.61 -1.02
CA LYS A 4 9.16 13.25 0.30
C LYS A 4 8.70 11.86 0.69
N GLN A 5 9.57 11.13 1.36
CA GLN A 5 9.20 9.86 1.99
C GLN A 5 8.39 10.12 3.26
N LYS A 6 7.37 9.30 3.50
CA LYS A 6 6.59 9.30 4.74
C LYS A 6 6.25 7.87 5.15
N ILE A 7 6.03 7.66 6.44
CA ILE A 7 5.50 6.39 6.96
C ILE A 7 3.99 6.47 6.89
N VAL A 8 3.36 5.43 6.35
CA VAL A 8 1.90 5.23 6.36
C VAL A 8 1.56 3.87 6.97
N GLU A 9 0.32 3.69 7.38
CA GLU A 9 -0.14 2.44 7.99
C GLU A 9 -0.46 1.37 6.95
N VAL A 10 -0.22 0.12 7.32
CA VAL A 10 -0.78 -1.07 6.66
C VAL A 10 -1.85 -1.63 7.58
N LEU A 11 -3.11 -1.57 7.15
CA LEU A 11 -4.25 -2.09 7.90
C LEU A 11 -4.45 -3.56 7.55
N LEU A 12 -4.29 -4.45 8.53
CA LEU A 12 -4.41 -5.90 8.35
C LEU A 12 -5.82 -6.38 8.72
N LYS A 13 -6.27 -7.47 8.09
CA LYS A 13 -7.57 -8.11 8.40
C LYS A 13 -7.69 -8.57 9.84
N SER A 14 -6.57 -8.90 10.47
CA SER A 14 -6.50 -9.27 11.89
C SER A 14 -6.82 -8.12 12.86
N GLY A 15 -7.01 -6.89 12.35
CA GLY A 15 -7.16 -5.67 13.17
C GLY A 15 -5.83 -5.09 13.66
N LYS A 16 -4.70 -5.77 13.39
CA LYS A 16 -3.36 -5.25 13.64
C LYS A 16 -2.97 -4.23 12.57
N THR A 17 -2.03 -3.35 12.91
CA THR A 17 -1.42 -2.43 11.96
C THR A 17 0.07 -2.73 11.78
N SER A 18 0.58 -2.48 10.58
CA SER A 18 2.01 -2.47 10.26
C SER A 18 2.37 -1.14 9.57
N LYS A 19 3.61 -1.02 9.09
CA LYS A 19 4.14 0.21 8.49
C LYS A 19 4.53 -0.02 7.04
N ALA A 20 4.25 0.98 6.21
CA ALA A 20 4.76 1.10 4.85
C ALA A 20 5.56 2.40 4.70
N ILE A 21 6.54 2.38 3.81
CA ILE A 21 7.24 3.59 3.35
C ILE A 21 6.56 4.05 2.07
N ALA A 22 6.04 5.28 2.06
CA ALA A 22 5.38 5.89 0.93
C ALA A 22 6.20 7.03 0.33
N THR A 23 6.22 7.12 -1.00
CA THR A 23 6.82 8.23 -1.78
C THR A 23 5.89 8.57 -2.94
N GLY A 24 5.23 9.74 -2.86
CA GLY A 24 4.14 10.08 -3.78
C GLY A 24 3.03 9.04 -3.75
N ASN A 25 2.74 8.45 -4.91
CA ASN A 25 1.73 7.41 -5.09
C ASN A 25 2.27 5.99 -4.93
N ASN A 26 3.53 5.80 -4.52
CA ASN A 26 4.11 4.47 -4.32
C ASN A 26 4.21 4.13 -2.84
N ALA A 27 4.08 2.85 -2.50
CA ALA A 27 4.29 2.31 -1.16
C ALA A 27 5.08 1.01 -1.19
N ALA A 28 5.93 0.81 -0.18
CA ALA A 28 6.66 -0.42 0.08
C ALA A 28 6.38 -0.92 1.51
N TRP A 29 6.06 -2.20 1.68
CA TRP A 29 5.78 -2.79 3.00
C TRP A 29 6.14 -4.27 3.09
N ILE A 30 6.30 -4.77 4.30
CA ILE A 30 6.47 -6.20 4.57
C ILE A 30 5.08 -6.84 4.70
N CYS A 31 4.87 -7.95 3.99
CA CYS A 31 3.64 -8.72 4.07
C CYS A 31 3.45 -9.33 5.46
N VAL A 32 2.20 -9.59 5.85
CA VAL A 32 1.85 -10.23 7.13
C VAL A 32 2.47 -11.62 7.30
N CYS A 33 2.79 -12.32 6.20
CA CYS A 33 3.50 -13.61 6.25
C CYS A 33 4.97 -13.49 6.65
N GLY A 34 5.51 -12.27 6.81
CA GLY A 34 6.87 -12.04 7.27
C GLY A 34 7.95 -12.27 6.22
N ARG A 35 7.61 -12.20 4.93
CA ARG A 35 8.61 -12.30 3.86
C ARG A 35 9.66 -11.19 3.99
N ASN A 36 10.91 -11.49 3.61
CA ASN A 36 12.00 -10.52 3.72
C ASN A 36 11.91 -9.40 2.68
N ASP A 37 11.47 -9.74 1.46
CA ASP A 37 11.38 -8.76 0.38
C ASP A 37 10.10 -7.93 0.48
N PRO A 38 10.19 -6.59 0.41
CA PRO A 38 9.02 -5.74 0.48
C PRO A 38 8.12 -5.94 -0.74
N LEU A 39 6.81 -5.92 -0.49
CA LEU A 39 5.81 -5.72 -1.53
C LEU A 39 5.86 -4.26 -1.98
N LEU A 40 5.70 -4.06 -3.29
CA LEU A 40 5.64 -2.74 -3.91
C LEU A 40 4.27 -2.56 -4.54
N GLY A 41 3.62 -1.46 -4.18
CA GLY A 41 2.34 -1.09 -4.73
C GLY A 41 2.30 0.40 -5.05
N ARG A 42 1.30 0.77 -5.83
CA ARG A 42 1.00 2.17 -6.11
C ARG A 42 -0.49 2.42 -5.93
N SER A 43 -0.85 3.59 -5.46
CA SER A 43 -2.24 4.05 -5.42
C SER A 43 -2.70 4.45 -6.82
N SER A 44 -3.99 4.25 -7.08
CA SER A 44 -4.70 4.75 -8.25
C SER A 44 -5.31 6.12 -7.97
N LEU A 45 -5.90 6.73 -9.00
CA LEU A 45 -6.80 7.87 -8.81
C LEU A 45 -8.09 7.41 -8.09
N VAL A 46 -8.63 8.32 -7.27
CA VAL A 46 -9.68 8.12 -6.24
C VAL A 46 -10.86 7.26 -6.70
N ASP A 47 -11.23 7.31 -7.98
CA ASP A 47 -12.45 6.64 -8.49
C ASP A 47 -12.26 5.19 -8.94
N ARG A 48 -11.04 4.62 -8.89
CA ARG A 48 -10.84 3.23 -9.34
C ARG A 48 -9.83 2.47 -8.48
N LEU A 49 -10.31 1.74 -7.48
CA LEU A 49 -9.64 0.52 -7.01
C LEU A 49 -9.72 -0.55 -8.13
N ALA A 50 -9.01 -0.30 -9.23
CA ALA A 50 -8.98 -1.23 -10.36
C ALA A 50 -8.05 -2.40 -10.02
N ALA A 51 -8.34 -3.58 -10.57
CA ALA A 51 -7.56 -4.80 -10.38
C ALA A 51 -6.05 -4.62 -10.67
N GLY A 52 -5.67 -3.65 -11.52
CA GLY A 52 -4.26 -3.31 -11.79
C GLY A 52 -3.49 -2.59 -10.67
N PHE A 53 -4.13 -2.31 -9.53
CA PHE A 53 -3.53 -1.70 -8.34
C PHE A 53 -3.58 -2.64 -7.12
N ARG A 54 -4.07 -3.86 -7.31
CA ARG A 54 -3.97 -4.94 -6.34
C ARG A 54 -2.54 -5.47 -6.32
N VAL A 55 -2.03 -5.71 -5.13
CA VAL A 55 -0.73 -6.37 -4.93
C VAL A 55 -0.97 -7.68 -4.22
N ASP A 56 -0.62 -8.77 -4.89
CA ASP A 56 -0.69 -10.12 -4.34
C ASP A 56 0.68 -10.53 -3.80
N CYS A 57 0.71 -11.01 -2.56
CA CYS A 57 1.92 -11.61 -2.00
C CYS A 57 2.19 -12.95 -2.69
N PRO A 58 3.35 -13.17 -3.31
CA PRO A 58 3.68 -14.43 -3.96
C PRO A 58 3.81 -15.61 -2.97
N ASP A 59 4.11 -15.31 -1.70
CA ASP A 59 4.43 -16.34 -0.71
C ASP A 59 3.17 -16.85 0.02
N CYS A 60 2.17 -16.00 0.24
CA CYS A 60 0.97 -16.34 1.01
C CYS A 60 -0.35 -15.99 0.31
N SER A 61 -0.29 -15.44 -0.90
CA SER A 61 -1.47 -14.98 -1.67
C SER A 61 -2.34 -13.92 -0.98
N CYS A 62 -1.88 -13.31 0.12
CA CYS A 62 -2.55 -12.16 0.73
C CYS A 62 -2.61 -11.00 -0.28
N CYS A 63 -3.75 -10.33 -0.31
CA CYS A 63 -4.06 -9.30 -1.28
C CYS A 63 -4.02 -7.94 -0.59
N TYR A 64 -3.47 -6.94 -1.26
CA TYR A 64 -3.40 -5.59 -0.73
C TYR A 64 -3.82 -4.54 -1.77
N TYR A 65 -4.36 -3.42 -1.29
CA TYR A 65 -4.49 -2.19 -2.07
C TYR A 65 -3.76 -1.04 -1.40
N VAL A 66 -3.18 -0.17 -2.22
CA VAL A 66 -2.62 1.11 -1.78
C VAL A 66 -3.68 2.18 -1.99
N ILE A 67 -4.11 2.82 -0.91
CA ILE A 67 -5.21 3.78 -0.93
C ILE A 67 -4.67 5.19 -1.15
N PRO A 68 -5.20 5.95 -2.13
CA PRO A 68 -4.81 7.34 -2.32
C PRO A 68 -5.41 8.25 -1.23
N ASP A 69 -4.69 9.31 -0.91
CA ASP A 69 -5.20 10.48 -0.21
C ASP A 69 -6.05 11.26 -1.21
N GLY A 70 -7.37 11.26 -0.99
CA GLY A 70 -8.36 11.88 -1.89
C GLY A 70 -8.19 13.40 -2.07
N LYS A 71 -7.27 14.03 -1.33
CA LYS A 71 -6.95 15.46 -1.45
C LYS A 71 -5.75 15.75 -2.34
N ASP A 72 -4.84 14.80 -2.55
CA ASP A 72 -3.55 15.07 -3.20
C ASP A 72 -3.22 13.99 -4.22
N GLN A 73 -3.44 14.28 -5.51
CA GLN A 73 -2.97 13.59 -6.74
C GLN A 73 -2.58 12.08 -6.64
N GLY A 74 -3.31 11.28 -5.89
CA GLY A 74 -2.98 9.88 -5.68
C GLY A 74 -1.81 9.61 -4.72
N ALA A 75 -1.38 10.57 -3.88
CA ALA A 75 -0.41 10.32 -2.82
C ALA A 75 -0.91 9.20 -1.88
N VAL A 76 -0.04 8.35 -1.34
CA VAL A 76 -0.51 7.23 -0.51
C VAL A 76 -1.02 7.73 0.83
N LEU A 77 -2.23 7.31 1.21
CA LEU A 77 -2.81 7.49 2.54
C LEU A 77 -2.47 6.31 3.46
N ASN A 78 -2.78 5.08 3.03
CA ASN A 78 -2.48 3.84 3.72
C ASN A 78 -2.45 2.65 2.74
N VAL A 79 -2.10 1.48 3.24
CA VAL A 79 -2.24 0.19 2.55
C VAL A 79 -3.25 -0.64 3.31
N ILE A 80 -4.11 -1.38 2.62
CA ILE A 80 -5.11 -2.26 3.25
C ILE A 80 -4.97 -3.68 2.75
N GLU A 81 -5.09 -4.67 3.65
CA GLU A 81 -5.26 -6.08 3.31
C GLU A 81 -6.72 -6.37 2.94
N VAL A 82 -6.97 -7.11 1.85
CA VAL A 82 -8.30 -7.42 1.29
C VAL A 82 -8.61 -8.89 1.21
#